data_AF-A0A0M2X974-F1
#
_entry.id   AF-A0A0M2X974-F1
#
_cell.length_a   1.000
_cell.length_b   1.000
_cell.length_c   1.000
_cell.angle_alpha   90.00
_cell.angle_beta   90.00
_cell.angle_gamma   90.00
#
_symmetry.space_group_name_H-M   'P 1'
#
loop_
_entity.id
_entity.type
_entity.pdbx_description
1 polymer ?
#
loop_
_entity_poly.entity_id
_entity_poly.type
_entity_poly.pdbx_seq_one_letter_code
_entity_poly.pdbx_strand_id
1 'polypeptide(L)' 'MSFESLIVKLKSGATYYFPAGSVSGDPSHRVDNLRFAIENGTTFHSVDDSGIDREFSGYDVSNYHLA' A
#
# COMPACT_ATOMS: atom_id res chain seq x y z
N MET A 1 -18.68 -10.96 -0.32
CA MET A 1 -17.56 -10.33 -1.04
C MET A 1 -16.54 -9.96 0.00
N SER A 2 -15.41 -10.65 0.02
CA SER A 2 -14.31 -10.37 0.97
C SER A 2 -13.60 -9.12 0.48
N PHE A 3 -13.71 -8.01 1.21
CA PHE A 3 -12.90 -6.83 0.95
C PHE A 3 -11.51 -7.12 1.53
N GLU A 4 -10.62 -7.65 0.70
CA GLU A 4 -9.23 -7.81 1.11
C GLU A 4 -8.67 -6.42 1.46
N SER A 5 -8.00 -6.33 2.61
CA SER A 5 -7.41 -5.10 3.14
C SER A 5 -5.90 -5.26 3.17
N LEU A 6 -5.19 -4.34 2.53
CA LEU A 6 -3.74 -4.27 2.50
C LEU A 6 -3.25 -3.41 3.67
N ILE A 7 -2.64 -4.06 4.65
CA ILE A 7 -2.04 -3.42 5.83
C ILE A 7 -0.55 -3.24 5.56
N VAL A 8 -0.05 -1.99 5.61
CA VAL A 8 1.36 -1.67 5.40
C VAL A 8 1.95 -1.10 6.68
N LYS A 9 3.02 -1.72 7.17
CA LYS A 9 3.78 -1.25 8.34
C LYS A 9 5.09 -0.66 7.88
N LEU A 10 5.33 0.60 8.23
CA LEU A 10 6.60 1.28 8.01
C LEU A 10 7.59 0.99 9.14
N LYS A 11 8.88 1.11 8.82
CA LYS A 11 10.00 1.02 9.76
C LYS A 11 9.95 2.11 10.84
N SER A 12 9.31 3.24 10.54
CA SER A 12 9.05 4.32 11.51
C SER A 12 8.04 3.93 12.60
N GLY A 13 7.36 2.79 12.46
CA GLY A 13 6.28 2.34 13.34
C GLY A 13 4.88 2.76 12.88
N ALA A 14 4.76 3.58 11.83
CA ALA A 14 3.47 3.93 11.23
C ALA A 14 2.83 2.70 10.57
N THR A 15 1.52 2.52 10.75
CA THR A 15 0.74 1.48 10.08
C THR A 15 -0.37 2.14 9.26
N TYR A 16 -0.46 1.78 7.99
CA TYR A 16 -1.47 2.27 7.06
C TYR A 16 -2.35 1.11 6.57
N TYR A 17 -3.61 1.42 6.33
CA TYR A 17 -4.62 0.45 5.91
C TYR A 17 -5.18 0.90 4.58
N PHE A 18 -4.97 0.10 3.55
CA PHE A 18 -5.44 0.34 2.20
C PHE A 18 -6.50 -0.70 1.86
N PRO A 19 -7.59 -0.36 1.16
CA PRO A 19 -8.38 -1.38 0.50
C PRO A 19 -7.52 -2.07 -0.56
N ALA A 20 -7.51 -3.40 -0.61
CA ALA A 20 -6.69 -4.18 -1.56
C ALA A 20 -7.27 -4.22 -2.99
N GLY A 21 -8.34 -3.47 -3.23
CA GLY A 21 -8.93 -3.30 -4.55
C GLY A 21 -8.00 -2.56 -5.53
N SER A 22 -8.44 -2.47 -6.79
CA SER A 22 -7.74 -1.71 -7.82
C SER A 22 -7.56 -0.25 -7.39
N VAL A 23 -6.40 0.33 -7.72
CA VAL A 23 -6.22 1.77 -7.61
C VAL A 23 -7.24 2.44 -8.54
N SER A 24 -7.91 3.49 -8.08
CA SER A 24 -8.81 4.26 -8.94
C SER A 24 -8.01 4.84 -10.11
N GLY A 25 -8.26 4.32 -11.32
CA GLY A 25 -7.58 4.74 -12.55
C GLY A 25 -6.41 3.86 -13.01
N ASP A 26 -5.99 2.87 -12.22
CA ASP A 26 -4.96 1.90 -12.63
C ASP A 26 -5.48 0.46 -12.37
N PRO A 27 -5.51 -0.42 -13.39
CA PRO A 27 -5.97 -1.80 -13.23
C PRO A 27 -5.05 -2.65 -12.36
N SER A 28 -3.86 -2.15 -12.01
CA SER A 28 -2.90 -2.86 -11.16
C SER A 28 -3.39 -2.93 -9.72
N HIS A 29 -3.17 -4.07 -9.07
CA HIS A 29 -3.48 -4.23 -7.66
C HIS A 29 -2.53 -3.34 -6.84
N ARG A 30 -3.06 -2.67 -5.81
CA ARG A 30 -2.25 -1.85 -4.89
C ARG A 30 -1.08 -2.63 -4.29
N VAL A 31 -1.26 -3.92 -4.09
CA VAL A 31 -0.24 -4.84 -3.60
C VAL A 31 0.93 -4.94 -4.56
N ASP A 32 0.67 -5.07 -5.86
CA ASP A 32 1.72 -5.15 -6.87
C ASP A 32 2.50 -3.85 -6.96
N ASN A 33 1.80 -2.70 -6.90
CA ASN A 33 2.43 -1.39 -6.85
C ASN A 33 3.30 -1.22 -5.59
N LEU A 34 2.82 -1.70 -4.44
CA LEU A 34 3.58 -1.68 -3.20
C LEU A 34 4.82 -2.56 -3.30
N ARG A 35 4.66 -3.78 -3.82
CA ARG A 35 5.76 -4.71 -4.01
C ARG A 35 6.81 -4.13 -4.95
N PHE A 36 6.38 -3.56 -6.07
CA PHE A 36 7.26 -2.86 -6.99
C PHE A 36 8.02 -1.73 -6.32
N ALA A 37 7.33 -0.93 -5.49
CA ALA A 37 7.97 0.15 -4.73
C ALA A 37 9.02 -0.37 -3.74
N ILE A 38 8.75 -1.47 -3.05
CA ILE A 38 9.71 -2.09 -2.12
C ILE A 38 10.92 -2.65 -2.88
N GLU A 39 10.68 -3.35 -4.00
CA GLU A 39 11.73 -4.00 -4.80
C GLU A 39 12.61 -2.98 -5.52
N ASN A 40 12.03 -1.89 -6.03
CA ASN A 40 12.75 -0.86 -6.80
C ASN A 40 13.16 0.36 -5.96
N GLY A 41 12.70 0.46 -4.71
CA GLY A 41 12.94 1.63 -3.87
C GLY A 41 12.17 2.87 -4.29
N THR A 42 11.12 2.73 -5.09
CA THR A 42 10.33 3.86 -5.56
C THR A 42 9.32 4.29 -4.50
N THR A 43 8.73 5.46 -4.72
CA THR A 43 7.66 5.97 -3.89
C THR A 43 6.36 5.25 -4.20
N PHE A 44 5.70 4.74 -3.17
CA PHE A 44 4.34 4.21 -3.26
C PHE A 44 3.35 5.33 -2.93
N HIS A 45 2.39 5.55 -3.82
CA HIS A 45 1.29 6.50 -3.64
C HIS A 45 -0.04 5.75 -3.76
N SER A 46 -0.88 5.83 -2.73
CA SER A 46 -2.20 5.23 -2.72
C SER A 46 -3.11 5.87 -1.68
N VAL A 47 -4.42 5.82 -1.94
CA VAL A 47 -5.45 6.34 -1.03
C VAL A 47 -5.81 5.27 0.02
N ASP A 48 -5.69 5.59 1.30
CA ASP A 48 -6.04 4.69 2.41
C ASP A 48 -7.56 4.47 2.53
N ASP A 49 -7.97 3.58 3.45
CA ASP A 49 -9.39 3.28 3.72
C ASP A 49 -10.20 4.50 4.18
N SER A 50 -9.52 5.51 4.75
CA SER A 50 -10.13 6.77 5.16
C SER A 50 -10.25 7.79 4.02
N GLY A 51 -9.87 7.42 2.79
CA GLY A 51 -9.89 8.33 1.64
C GLY A 51 -8.73 9.33 1.64
N ILE A 52 -7.67 9.09 2.42
CA ILE A 52 -6.52 9.98 2.52
C ILE A 52 -5.41 9.48 1.60
N ASP A 53 -4.89 10.35 0.75
CA ASP A 53 -3.68 10.09 -0.03
C ASP A 53 -2.48 9.87 0.90
N ARG A 54 -1.90 8.67 0.83
CA ARG A 54 -0.67 8.30 1.51
C ARG A 54 0.43 8.10 0.50
N GLU A 55 1.57 8.71 0.80
CA GLU A 55 2.79 8.57 0.03
C GLU A 55 3.94 8.17 0.98
N PHE A 56 4.69 7.14 0.62
CA PHE A 56 5.90 6.73 1.35
C PHE A 56 6.87 5.97 0.45
N SER A 57 8.15 5.92 0.84
CA SER A 57 9.14 5.13 0.11
C SER A 57 8.91 3.63 0.35
N GLY A 58 9.02 2.81 -0.69
CA GLY A 58 9.04 1.36 -0.54
C GLY A 58 10.16 0.86 0.37
N TYR A 59 11.29 1.58 0.46
CA TYR A 59 12.37 1.25 1.39
C TYR A 59 12.01 1.49 2.86
N ASP A 60 11.04 2.35 3.13
CA ASP A 60 10.54 2.58 4.50
C ASP A 60 9.53 1.52 4.91
N VAL A 61 9.09 0.64 4.02
CA VAL A 61 8.20 -0.46 4.36
C VAL A 61 8.98 -1.51 5.15
N SER A 62 8.46 -1.83 6.33
CA SER A 62 8.97 -2.92 7.16
C SER A 62 8.29 -4.24 6.82
N ASN A 63 6.97 -4.25 6.64
CA ASN A 63 6.20 -5.42 6.28
C ASN A 63 4.83 -5.01 5.71
N TYR A 64 4.19 -5.89 4.94
CA TYR A 64 2.82 -5.74 4.49
C TYR A 64 2.03 -7.04 4.66
N HIS A 65 0.71 -6.93 4.83
CA HIS A 65 -0.18 -8.07 5.04
C HIS A 65 -1.50 -7.85 4.29
N LEU A 66 -2.04 -8.93 3.73
CA LEU A 66 -3.37 -8.98 3.13
C LEU A 66 -4.30 -9.71 4.08
N ALA A 67 -5.33 -9.02 4.56
CA ALA A 67 -6.34 -9.52 5.50
C ALA A 67 -7.72 -9.61 4.84
#